data_AF-A0A7S2FL98-F1
#
_entry.id   AF-A0A7S2FL98-F1
#
_cell.length_a   1.000
_cell.length_b   1.000
_cell.length_c   1.000
_cell.angle_alpha   90.00
_cell.angle_beta   90.00
_cell.angle_gamma   90.00
#
_symmetry.space_group_name_H-M   'P 1'
#
loop_
_entity.id
_entity.type
_entity.pdbx_description
1 polymer ?
#
loop_
_entity_poly.entity_id
_entity_poly.type
_entity_poly.pdbx_seq_one_letter_code
_entity_poly.pdbx_strand_id
1 'polypeptide(L)'
;GLLCQYREEKGGDCLVPQGYETEEGVKLGEWVIEQRQAYSRGKLNEQRKKRLEKLGFVWGILDASWEEKFGLLCQYRQENGGSCFVPQGYETNEGVKLGLWVYTQRQAFSKGKLSFERRKRLEELGFVCDPLDASWEENFRLLCQYCDEKGSDCLETQGYQTQEGLRLRLWVGTQRKAHLKRKLSEERRKRLEDLGFVMGLNGRSLR
;
A
#
# COMPACT_ATOMS: atom_id res chain seq x y z
N GLY A 1 -3.53 -26.14 -19.41
CA GLY A 1 -3.51 -25.24 -20.59
C GLY A 1 -2.27 -24.39 -20.50
N LEU A 2 -1.65 -24.02 -21.62
CA LEU A 2 -0.30 -23.46 -21.68
C LEU A 2 -0.06 -22.25 -20.75
N LEU A 3 -1.06 -21.39 -20.58
CA LEU A 3 -0.98 -20.27 -19.63
C LEU A 3 -0.91 -20.71 -18.15
N CYS A 4 -1.61 -21.79 -17.77
CA CYS A 4 -1.52 -22.35 -16.42
C CYS A 4 -0.14 -22.96 -16.15
N GLN A 5 0.40 -23.65 -17.16
CA GLN A 5 1.73 -24.26 -17.07
C GLN A 5 2.80 -23.18 -16.96
N TYR A 6 2.73 -22.13 -17.79
CA TYR A 6 3.59 -20.96 -17.66
C TYR A 6 3.53 -20.36 -16.25
N ARG A 7 2.32 -20.20 -15.71
CA ARG A 7 2.09 -19.65 -14.37
C ARG A 7 2.75 -20.51 -13.28
N GLU A 8 2.66 -21.83 -13.38
CA GLU A 8 3.29 -22.75 -12.42
C GLU A 8 4.83 -22.71 -12.53
N GLU A 9 5.37 -22.62 -13.75
CA GLU A 9 6.81 -22.60 -14.02
C GLU A 9 7.48 -21.26 -13.65
N LYS A 10 6.75 -20.14 -13.71
CA LYS A 10 7.31 -18.78 -13.57
C LYS A 10 6.94 -18.07 -12.27
N GLY A 11 6.46 -18.80 -11.27
CA GLY A 11 6.27 -18.26 -9.91
C GLY A 11 4.91 -17.64 -9.64
N GLY A 12 3.87 -18.01 -10.39
CA GLY A 12 2.47 -17.78 -10.01
C GLY A 12 1.76 -16.63 -10.73
N ASP A 13 2.43 -15.91 -11.63
CA ASP A 13 1.82 -14.85 -12.44
C ASP A 13 1.55 -15.27 -13.90
N CYS A 14 0.74 -14.46 -14.60
CA CYS A 14 0.41 -14.64 -16.01
C CYS A 14 1.07 -13.57 -16.90
N LEU A 15 2.24 -13.05 -16.52
CA LEU A 15 2.97 -11.99 -17.23
C LEU A 15 3.85 -12.56 -18.35
N VAL A 16 3.20 -13.19 -19.33
CA VAL A 16 3.90 -13.78 -20.49
C VAL A 16 4.55 -12.67 -21.35
N PRO A 17 5.87 -12.71 -21.61
CA PRO A 17 6.55 -11.81 -22.53
C PRO A 17 5.97 -11.89 -23.94
N GLN A 18 5.95 -10.77 -24.67
CA GLN A 18 5.42 -10.71 -26.04
C GLN A 18 6.05 -11.75 -26.98
N GLY A 19 7.37 -11.94 -26.89
CA GLY A 19 8.11 -12.89 -27.71
C GLY A 19 8.19 -14.30 -27.13
N TYR A 20 7.44 -14.62 -26.07
CA TYR A 20 7.52 -15.94 -25.45
C TYR A 20 6.83 -16.99 -26.32
N GLU A 21 7.59 -18.04 -26.62
CA GLU A 21 7.21 -19.21 -27.38
C GLU A 21 7.48 -20.45 -26.51
N THR A 22 6.55 -21.40 -26.50
CA THR A 22 6.73 -22.66 -25.77
C THR A 22 7.76 -23.55 -26.50
N GLU A 23 8.28 -24.58 -25.83
CA GLU A 23 9.20 -25.55 -26.45
C GLU A 23 8.60 -26.24 -27.69
N GLU A 24 7.28 -26.35 -27.74
CA GLU A 24 6.49 -26.89 -28.85
C GLU A 24 6.23 -25.88 -29.99
N GLY A 25 6.79 -24.67 -29.92
CA GLY A 25 6.65 -23.63 -30.94
C GLY A 25 5.37 -22.79 -30.84
N VAL A 26 4.66 -22.84 -29.70
CA VAL A 26 3.41 -22.08 -29.53
C VAL A 26 3.72 -20.68 -29.02
N LYS A 27 3.35 -19.67 -29.81
CA LYS A 27 3.51 -18.25 -29.50
C LYS A 27 2.52 -17.75 -28.45
N LEU A 28 2.68 -18.22 -27.22
CA LEU A 28 1.81 -17.89 -26.10
C LEU A 28 1.83 -16.37 -25.80
N GLY A 29 2.95 -15.68 -26.04
CA GLY A 29 3.05 -14.22 -25.91
C GLY A 29 2.13 -13.46 -26.87
N GLU A 30 2.05 -13.88 -28.13
CA GLU A 30 1.13 -13.29 -29.12
C GLU A 30 -0.33 -13.55 -28.73
N TRP A 31 -0.65 -14.79 -28.30
CA TRP A 31 -2.00 -15.15 -27.86
C TRP A 31 -2.47 -14.29 -26.66
N VAL A 32 -1.59 -14.04 -25.70
CA VAL A 32 -1.85 -13.16 -24.54
C VAL A 32 -2.19 -11.75 -25.01
N ILE A 33 -1.43 -11.20 -25.98
CA ILE A 33 -1.69 -9.87 -26.55
C ILE A 33 -3.05 -9.81 -27.24
N GLU A 34 -3.42 -10.84 -27.99
CA GLU A 34 -4.73 -10.91 -28.63
C GLU A 34 -5.87 -10.90 -27.60
N GLN A 35 -5.73 -11.64 -26.50
CA GLN A 35 -6.75 -11.62 -25.44
C GLN A 35 -6.87 -10.23 -24.80
N ARG A 36 -5.75 -9.54 -24.60
CA ARG A 36 -5.72 -8.16 -24.07
C ARG A 36 -6.37 -7.16 -25.03
N GLN A 37 -6.11 -7.27 -26.33
CA GLN A 37 -6.73 -6.43 -27.36
C GLN A 37 -8.23 -6.71 -27.52
N ALA A 38 -8.65 -7.97 -27.43
CA ALA A 38 -10.06 -8.33 -27.47
C ALA A 38 -10.81 -7.80 -26.24
N TYR A 39 -10.18 -7.87 -25.06
CA TYR A 39 -10.72 -7.31 -23.83
C TYR A 39 -10.91 -5.79 -23.90
N SER A 40 -9.87 -5.05 -24.32
CA SER A 40 -9.93 -3.58 -24.42
C SER A 40 -10.93 -3.08 -25.45
N ARG A 41 -11.20 -3.88 -26.50
CA ARG A 41 -12.22 -3.59 -27.51
C ARG A 41 -13.63 -4.06 -27.11
N GLY A 42 -13.82 -4.63 -25.92
CA GLY A 42 -15.10 -5.19 -25.46
C GLY A 42 -15.58 -6.39 -26.29
N LYS A 43 -14.69 -7.05 -27.04
CA LYS A 43 -14.98 -8.18 -27.93
C LYS A 43 -14.66 -9.53 -27.30
N LEU A 44 -14.14 -9.54 -26.07
CA LEU A 44 -13.81 -10.79 -25.39
C LEU A 44 -15.07 -11.47 -24.88
N ASN A 45 -15.19 -12.77 -25.16
CA ASN A 45 -16.26 -13.60 -24.64
C ASN A 45 -16.25 -13.63 -23.10
N GLU A 46 -17.41 -13.44 -22.46
CA GLU A 46 -17.57 -13.40 -21.00
C GLU A 46 -17.14 -14.68 -20.27
N GLN A 47 -17.38 -15.87 -20.84
CA GLN A 47 -16.91 -17.12 -20.24
C GLN A 47 -15.39 -17.24 -20.30
N ARG A 48 -14.76 -16.72 -21.37
CA ARG A 48 -13.30 -16.67 -21.51
C ARG A 48 -12.69 -15.64 -20.56
N LYS A 49 -13.31 -14.46 -20.43
CA LYS A 49 -12.94 -13.44 -19.44
C LYS A 49 -12.91 -14.03 -18.03
N LYS A 50 -14.01 -14.64 -17.57
CA LYS A 50 -14.10 -15.27 -16.24
C LYS A 50 -13.05 -16.35 -16.01
N ARG A 51 -12.76 -17.17 -17.02
CA ARG A 51 -11.71 -18.19 -16.94
C ARG A 51 -10.33 -17.57 -16.76
N LEU A 52 -10.02 -16.51 -17.48
CA LEU A 52 -8.73 -15.81 -17.40
C LEU A 52 -8.59 -15.04 -16.08
N GLU A 53 -9.65 -14.37 -15.63
CA GLU A 53 -9.69 -13.71 -14.32
C GLU A 53 -9.49 -14.70 -13.16
N LYS A 54 -10.09 -15.90 -13.24
CA LYS A 54 -9.87 -16.97 -12.24
C LYS A 54 -8.42 -17.45 -12.17
N LEU A 55 -7.65 -17.28 -13.25
CA LEU A 55 -6.23 -17.60 -13.30
C LEU A 55 -5.34 -16.44 -12.83
N GLY A 56 -5.91 -15.28 -12.49
CA GLY A 56 -5.16 -14.06 -12.17
C GLY A 56 -4.58 -13.37 -13.41
N PHE A 57 -5.21 -13.54 -14.58
CA PHE A 57 -4.73 -12.96 -15.83
C PHE A 57 -4.79 -11.43 -15.83
N VAL A 58 -3.69 -10.82 -16.26
CA VAL A 58 -3.47 -9.37 -16.23
C VAL A 58 -3.66 -8.78 -17.62
N TRP A 59 -4.58 -7.82 -17.79
CA TRP A 59 -5.09 -7.38 -19.10
C TRP A 59 -4.27 -6.28 -19.81
N GLY A 60 -3.40 -5.53 -19.12
CA GLY A 60 -2.59 -4.46 -19.72
C GLY A 60 -1.09 -4.54 -19.41
N ILE A 61 -0.23 -4.01 -20.28
CA ILE A 61 1.21 -3.82 -19.99
C ILE A 61 1.40 -2.78 -18.86
N LEU A 62 0.51 -1.79 -18.79
CA LEU A 62 0.40 -0.86 -17.65
C LEU A 62 -0.08 -1.56 -16.36
N ASP A 63 -0.70 -2.73 -16.48
CA ASP A 63 -0.96 -3.59 -15.33
C ASP A 63 0.29 -4.38 -14.98
N ALA A 64 1.09 -4.89 -15.92
CA ALA A 64 2.34 -5.59 -15.60
C ALA A 64 3.32 -4.76 -14.76
N SER A 65 3.55 -3.49 -15.12
CA SER A 65 4.38 -2.59 -14.29
C SER A 65 3.73 -2.20 -12.96
N TRP A 66 2.40 -2.30 -12.85
CA TRP A 66 1.70 -2.12 -11.59
C TRP A 66 1.84 -3.38 -10.72
N GLU A 67 1.71 -4.57 -11.30
CA GLU A 67 1.89 -5.86 -10.63
C GLU A 67 3.31 -6.02 -10.08
N GLU A 68 4.33 -5.69 -10.87
CA GLU A 68 5.72 -5.71 -10.45
C GLU A 68 5.93 -4.83 -9.20
N LYS A 69 5.48 -3.57 -9.26
CA LYS A 69 5.61 -2.63 -8.13
C LYS A 69 4.72 -2.98 -6.95
N PHE A 70 3.58 -3.61 -7.18
CA PHE A 70 2.74 -4.17 -6.13
C PHE A 70 3.45 -5.34 -5.43
N GLY A 71 4.15 -6.20 -6.18
CA GLY A 71 5.02 -7.24 -5.65
C GLY A 71 6.15 -6.65 -4.78
N LEU A 72 6.81 -5.60 -5.26
CA LEU A 72 7.83 -4.88 -4.49
C LEU A 72 7.26 -4.25 -3.21
N LEU A 73 6.03 -3.72 -3.24
CA LEU A 73 5.35 -3.25 -2.04
C LEU A 73 5.06 -4.39 -1.06
N CYS A 74 4.66 -5.56 -1.55
CA CYS A 74 4.46 -6.76 -0.71
C CYS A 74 5.76 -7.18 -0.04
N GLN A 75 6.88 -7.18 -0.79
CA GLN A 75 8.20 -7.49 -0.25
C GLN A 75 8.63 -6.46 0.79
N TYR A 76 8.54 -5.17 0.45
CA TYR A 76 8.82 -4.08 1.39
C TYR A 76 8.06 -4.26 2.70
N ARG A 77 6.76 -4.60 2.61
CA ARG A 77 5.92 -4.86 3.78
C ARG A 77 6.45 -6.00 4.64
N GLN A 78 6.89 -7.10 4.04
CA GLN A 78 7.45 -8.23 4.78
C GLN A 78 8.74 -7.85 5.50
N GLU A 79 9.61 -7.08 4.85
CA GLU A 79 10.89 -6.63 5.39
C GLU A 79 10.72 -5.55 6.48
N ASN A 80 9.66 -4.75 6.41
CA ASN A 80 9.42 -3.61 7.31
C ASN A 80 8.30 -3.88 8.32
N GLY A 81 8.23 -5.11 8.84
CA GLY A 81 7.37 -5.47 9.98
C GLY A 81 5.87 -5.31 9.71
N GLY A 82 5.42 -5.51 8.47
CA GLY A 82 4.02 -5.35 8.08
C GLY A 82 3.63 -3.95 7.61
N SER A 83 4.57 -2.99 7.60
CA SER A 83 4.31 -1.61 7.18
C SER A 83 4.28 -1.46 5.65
N CYS A 84 3.23 -0.81 5.14
CA CYS A 84 3.15 -0.34 3.75
C CYS A 84 3.59 1.12 3.61
N PHE A 85 4.19 1.72 4.63
CA PHE A 85 4.66 3.09 4.57
C PHE A 85 6.04 3.13 3.91
N VAL A 86 6.04 3.41 2.62
CA VAL A 86 7.27 3.56 1.84
C VAL A 86 7.65 5.05 1.80
N PRO A 87 8.84 5.45 2.28
CA PRO A 87 9.31 6.84 2.17
C PRO A 87 9.28 7.31 0.71
N GLN A 88 8.89 8.56 0.45
CA GLN A 88 8.70 9.03 -0.93
C GLN A 88 9.97 8.92 -1.80
N GLY A 89 11.14 9.12 -1.20
CA GLY A 89 12.45 8.99 -1.85
C GLY A 89 13.02 7.57 -1.89
N TYR A 90 12.30 6.57 -1.35
CA TYR A 90 12.78 5.20 -1.32
C TYR A 90 12.85 4.60 -2.74
N GLU A 91 13.99 3.97 -3.00
CA GLU A 91 14.33 3.26 -4.22
C GLU A 91 14.81 1.86 -3.84
N THR A 92 14.36 0.83 -4.56
CA THR A 92 14.83 -0.54 -4.34
C THR A 92 16.28 -0.70 -4.80
N ASN A 93 16.93 -1.81 -4.44
CA ASN A 93 18.30 -2.10 -4.87
C ASN A 93 18.45 -2.19 -6.40
N GLU A 94 17.35 -2.51 -7.09
CA GLU A 94 17.24 -2.61 -8.54
C GLU A 94 16.93 -1.25 -9.21
N GLY A 95 16.90 -0.16 -8.44
CA GLY A 95 16.65 1.19 -8.97
C GLY A 95 15.16 1.55 -9.12
N VAL A 96 14.24 0.76 -8.57
CA VAL A 96 12.81 1.02 -8.69
C VAL A 96 12.36 2.04 -7.65
N LYS A 97 11.86 3.19 -8.11
CA LYS A 97 11.33 4.28 -7.26
C LYS A 97 9.98 3.94 -6.62
N LEU A 98 9.98 2.97 -5.71
CA LEU A 98 8.77 2.45 -5.08
C LEU A 98 8.05 3.52 -4.25
N GLY A 99 8.78 4.42 -3.57
CA GLY A 99 8.20 5.54 -2.83
C GLY A 99 7.34 6.47 -3.70
N LEU A 100 7.83 6.78 -4.90
CA LEU A 100 7.10 7.59 -5.88
C LEU A 100 5.88 6.85 -6.44
N TRP A 101 5.98 5.53 -6.62
CA TRP A 101 4.85 4.73 -7.08
C TRP A 101 3.74 4.66 -6.03
N VAL A 102 4.08 4.47 -4.75
CA VAL A 102 3.13 4.53 -3.62
C VAL A 102 2.43 5.89 -3.57
N TYR A 103 3.18 6.99 -3.69
CA TYR A 103 2.61 8.33 -3.78
C TYR A 103 1.61 8.44 -4.95
N THR A 104 1.95 7.88 -6.10
CA THR A 104 1.09 7.87 -7.29
C THR A 104 -0.21 7.10 -7.05
N GLN A 105 -0.18 5.96 -6.34
CA GLN A 105 -1.40 5.21 -6.00
C GLN A 105 -2.34 6.03 -5.11
N ARG A 106 -1.80 6.75 -4.12
CA ARG A 106 -2.57 7.65 -3.24
C ARG A 106 -3.20 8.81 -4.01
N GLN A 107 -2.48 9.38 -4.97
CA GLN A 107 -3.01 10.42 -5.86
C GLN A 107 -4.08 9.89 -6.83
N ALA A 108 -3.93 8.65 -7.31
CA ALA A 108 -4.93 8.00 -8.14
C ALA A 108 -6.21 7.73 -7.32
N PHE A 109 -6.07 7.31 -6.07
CA PHE A 109 -7.19 7.11 -5.15
C PHE A 109 -7.96 8.42 -4.89
N SER A 110 -7.27 9.49 -4.50
CA SER A 110 -7.91 10.78 -4.18
C SER A 110 -8.64 11.40 -5.38
N LYS A 111 -8.19 11.11 -6.60
CA LYS A 111 -8.81 11.55 -7.85
C LYS A 111 -9.87 10.60 -8.39
N GLY A 112 -10.18 9.49 -7.69
CA GLY A 112 -11.12 8.47 -8.15
C GLY A 112 -10.66 7.72 -9.41
N LYS A 113 -9.36 7.71 -9.69
CA LYS A 113 -8.74 7.09 -10.88
C LYS A 113 -8.15 5.70 -10.60
N LEU A 114 -8.13 5.27 -9.34
CA LEU A 114 -7.70 3.92 -8.99
C LEU A 114 -8.83 2.94 -9.28
N SER A 115 -8.57 1.89 -10.07
CA SER A 115 -9.58 0.87 -10.35
C SER A 115 -10.00 0.15 -9.07
N PHE A 116 -11.21 -0.41 -9.08
CA PHE A 116 -11.76 -1.15 -7.95
C PHE A 116 -10.86 -2.32 -7.53
N GLU A 117 -10.34 -3.08 -8.50
CA GLU A 117 -9.50 -4.24 -8.26
C GLU A 117 -8.15 -3.85 -7.63
N ARG A 118 -7.51 -2.78 -8.13
CA ARG A 118 -6.23 -2.29 -7.60
C ARG A 118 -6.40 -1.73 -6.19
N ARG A 119 -7.50 -0.99 -5.96
CA ARG A 119 -7.86 -0.51 -4.62
C ARG A 119 -8.05 -1.66 -3.65
N LYS A 120 -8.86 -2.66 -4.01
CA LYS A 120 -9.13 -3.83 -3.18
C LYS A 120 -7.84 -4.57 -2.80
N ARG A 121 -6.94 -4.81 -3.76
CA ARG A 121 -5.66 -5.49 -3.49
C ARG A 121 -4.72 -4.70 -2.59
N LEU A 122 -4.70 -3.37 -2.73
CA LEU A 122 -3.95 -2.50 -1.83
C LEU A 122 -4.56 -2.54 -0.41
N GLU A 123 -5.88 -2.44 -0.29
CA GLU A 123 -6.57 -2.53 1.00
C GLU A 123 -6.35 -3.91 1.68
N GLU A 124 -6.39 -5.01 0.93
CA GLU A 124 -6.07 -6.36 1.42
C GLU A 124 -4.62 -6.52 1.92
N LEU A 125 -3.69 -5.75 1.34
CA LEU A 125 -2.29 -5.69 1.80
C LEU A 125 -2.15 -4.87 3.10
N GLY A 126 -3.20 -4.18 3.55
CA GLY A 126 -3.15 -3.21 4.66
C GLY A 126 -2.61 -1.84 4.23
N PHE A 127 -2.60 -1.55 2.92
CA PHE A 127 -2.23 -0.24 2.41
C PHE A 127 -3.37 0.76 2.62
N VAL A 128 -3.10 1.80 3.40
CA VAL A 128 -4.05 2.90 3.59
C VAL A 128 -4.02 3.83 2.38
N CYS A 129 -5.10 3.78 1.58
CA CYS A 129 -5.19 4.52 0.33
C CYS A 129 -5.43 6.01 0.52
N ASP A 130 -6.22 6.39 1.54
CA ASP A 130 -6.48 7.79 1.84
C ASP A 130 -5.18 8.45 2.33
N PRO A 131 -4.69 9.52 1.65
CA PRO A 131 -3.42 10.16 2.02
C PRO A 131 -3.42 10.76 3.43
N LEU A 132 -4.56 11.28 3.90
CA LEU A 132 -4.68 11.87 5.24
C LEU A 132 -4.65 10.76 6.28
N ASP A 133 -5.36 9.67 6.02
CA ASP A 133 -5.36 8.53 6.94
C ASP A 133 -3.99 7.89 7.01
N ALA A 134 -3.34 7.72 5.87
CA ALA A 134 -2.03 7.11 5.82
C ALA A 134 -0.93 7.99 6.44
N SER A 135 -1.07 9.32 6.39
CA SER A 135 -0.20 10.23 7.15
C SER A 135 -0.44 10.14 8.65
N TRP A 136 -1.70 9.94 9.07
CA TRP A 136 -2.02 9.75 10.48
C TRP A 136 -1.44 8.43 11.00
N GLU A 137 -1.62 7.34 10.25
CA GLU A 137 -1.09 6.01 10.61
C GLU A 137 0.42 6.02 10.76
N GLU A 138 1.14 6.72 9.89
CA GLU A 138 2.59 6.81 10.00
C GLU A 138 3.04 7.55 11.25
N ASN A 139 2.46 8.72 11.50
CA ASN A 139 2.83 9.50 12.69
C ASN A 139 2.47 8.73 13.97
N PHE A 140 1.38 7.96 13.94
CA PHE A 140 1.01 7.06 15.03
C PHE A 140 2.02 5.91 15.18
N ARG A 141 2.49 5.29 14.09
CA ARG A 141 3.53 4.24 14.13
C ARG A 141 4.83 4.76 14.72
N LEU A 142 5.29 5.94 14.30
CA LEU A 142 6.47 6.60 14.87
C LEU A 142 6.27 6.93 16.35
N LEU A 143 5.05 7.27 16.75
CA LEU A 143 4.71 7.46 18.16
C LEU A 143 4.79 6.15 18.95
N CYS A 144 4.27 5.03 18.42
CA CYS A 144 4.41 3.71 19.03
C CYS A 144 5.88 3.35 19.24
N GLN A 145 6.69 3.46 18.18
CA GLN A 145 8.11 3.14 18.25
C GLN A 145 8.83 3.98 19.32
N TYR A 146 8.52 5.27 19.41
CA TYR A 146 9.04 6.13 20.47
C TYR A 146 8.64 5.62 21.86
N CYS A 147 7.36 5.26 22.05
CA CYS A 147 6.85 4.77 23.33
C CYS A 147 7.48 3.42 23.70
N ASP A 148 7.72 2.53 22.73
CA ASP A 148 8.39 1.25 22.94
C ASP A 148 9.86 1.45 23.37
N GLU A 149 10.57 2.41 22.78
CA GLU A 149 11.98 2.67 23.07
C GLU A 149 12.23 3.51 24.33
N LYS A 150 11.33 4.46 24.65
CA LYS A 150 11.56 5.52 25.65
C LYS A 150 10.46 5.64 26.69
N GLY A 151 9.32 4.98 26.51
CA GLY A 151 8.12 5.15 27.32
C GLY A 151 7.34 6.44 26.98
N SER A 152 6.02 6.37 27.17
CA SER A 152 5.07 7.45 26.83
C SER A 152 5.25 8.72 27.66
N ASP A 153 5.73 8.60 28.91
CA ASP A 153 5.93 9.73 29.84
C ASP A 153 7.08 10.66 29.43
N CYS A 154 8.04 10.16 28.64
CA CYS A 154 9.23 10.90 28.22
C CYS A 154 8.95 11.94 27.12
N LEU A 155 7.78 11.90 26.48
CA LEU A 155 7.37 12.81 25.40
C LEU A 155 7.24 14.28 25.85
N GLU A 156 7.34 14.54 27.15
CA GLU A 156 7.38 15.88 27.72
C GLU A 156 8.72 16.61 27.50
N THR A 157 9.80 15.89 27.17
CA THR A 157 11.12 16.49 26.92
C THR A 157 11.09 17.36 25.65
N GLN A 158 11.38 18.66 25.81
CA GLN A 158 11.37 19.61 24.69
C GLN A 158 12.46 19.25 23.67
N GLY A 159 12.07 19.06 22.40
CA GLY A 159 13.01 19.01 21.28
C GLY A 159 13.16 17.67 20.55
N TYR A 160 12.49 16.59 20.97
CA TYR A 160 12.55 15.33 20.23
C TYR A 160 11.95 15.47 18.82
N GLN A 161 12.74 15.08 17.82
CA GLN A 161 12.40 15.08 16.41
C GLN A 161 12.81 13.72 15.82
N THR A 162 11.91 13.06 15.09
CA THR A 162 12.24 11.80 14.40
C THR A 162 13.25 12.06 13.29
N GLN A 163 13.84 10.99 12.72
CA GLN A 163 14.77 11.10 11.59
C GLN A 163 14.12 11.77 10.37
N GLU A 164 12.80 11.67 10.24
CA GLU A 164 11.96 12.27 9.20
C GLU A 164 11.53 13.71 9.52
N GLY A 165 12.03 14.27 10.63
CA GLY A 165 11.74 15.63 11.03
C GLY A 165 10.42 15.81 11.79
N LEU A 166 9.71 14.74 12.14
CA LEU A 166 8.43 14.81 12.85
C LEU A 166 8.63 15.14 14.33
N ARG A 167 7.95 16.17 14.82
CA ARG A 167 7.89 16.51 16.24
C ARG A 167 6.67 15.85 16.88
N LEU A 168 6.86 14.64 17.41
CA LEU A 168 5.77 13.81 17.97
C LEU A 168 4.91 14.55 19.00
N ARG A 169 5.52 15.33 19.90
CA ARG A 169 4.79 16.17 20.87
C ARG A 169 3.82 17.15 20.21
N LEU A 170 4.26 17.82 19.14
CA LEU A 170 3.41 18.76 18.41
C LEU A 170 2.27 18.01 17.71
N TRP A 171 2.56 16.84 17.14
CA TRP A 171 1.55 16.01 16.50
C TRP A 171 0.50 15.49 17.49
N VAL A 172 0.88 14.97 18.66
CA VAL A 172 -0.10 14.62 19.73
C VAL A 172 -0.93 15.83 20.14
N GLY A 173 -0.32 17.02 20.19
CA GLY A 173 -1.02 18.29 20.41
C GLY A 173 -2.07 18.61 19.33
N THR A 174 -1.82 18.30 18.05
CA THR A 174 -2.83 18.46 16.99
C THR A 174 -3.97 17.46 17.15
N GLN A 175 -3.69 16.23 17.61
CA GLN A 175 -4.72 15.22 17.88
C GLN A 175 -5.63 15.64 19.04
N ARG A 176 -5.08 16.19 20.13
CA ARG A 176 -5.86 16.76 21.24
C ARG A 176 -6.78 17.88 20.77
N LYS A 177 -6.29 18.81 19.94
CA LYS A 177 -7.11 19.87 19.34
C LYS A 177 -8.20 19.32 18.43
N ALA A 178 -7.92 18.27 17.65
CA ALA A 178 -8.91 17.61 16.81
C ALA A 178 -10.00 16.93 17.65
N HIS A 179 -9.63 16.29 18.77
CA HIS A 179 -10.57 15.70 19.72
C HIS A 179 -11.50 16.74 20.35
N LEU A 180 -10.96 17.88 20.83
CA LEU A 180 -11.77 18.99 21.37
C LEU A 180 -12.78 19.54 20.35
N LYS A 181 -12.41 19.54 19.07
CA LYS A 181 -13.27 19.96 17.96
C LYS A 181 -14.21 18.85 17.46
N ARG A 182 -14.22 17.67 18.10
CA ARG A 182 -14.99 16.47 17.70
C ARG A 182 -14.68 16.01 16.25
N LYS A 183 -13.44 16.21 15.80
CA LYS A 183 -12.95 15.82 14.47
C LYS A 183 -12.02 14.61 14.50
N LEU A 184 -11.61 14.14 15.68
CA LEU A 184 -10.85 12.91 15.83
C LEU A 184 -11.82 11.73 15.89
N SER A 185 -11.61 10.71 15.06
CA SER A 185 -12.44 9.49 15.11
C SER A 185 -12.24 8.77 16.44
N GLU A 186 -13.26 8.01 16.83
CA GLU A 186 -13.27 7.25 18.08
C GLU A 186 -12.14 6.21 18.13
N GLU A 187 -11.89 5.54 17.00
CA GLU A 187 -10.78 4.60 16.86
C GLU A 187 -9.41 5.25 17.09
N ARG A 188 -9.17 6.41 16.47
CA ARG A 188 -7.91 7.15 16.63
C ARG A 188 -7.72 7.66 18.06
N ARG A 189 -8.80 8.09 18.70
CA ARG A 189 -8.80 8.48 20.12
C ARG A 189 -8.39 7.31 20.99
N LYS A 190 -9.06 6.16 20.83
CA LYS A 190 -8.78 4.96 21.61
C LYS A 190 -7.34 4.50 21.45
N ARG A 191 -6.82 4.47 20.22
CA ARG A 191 -5.42 4.10 19.94
C ARG A 191 -4.39 5.00 20.65
N LEU A 192 -4.66 6.30 20.78
CA LEU A 192 -3.80 7.22 21.54
C LEU A 192 -3.93 7.01 23.05
N GLU A 193 -5.15 6.73 23.54
CA GLU A 193 -5.40 6.43 24.95
C GLU A 193 -4.76 5.10 25.38
N ASP A 194 -4.76 4.09 24.51
CA ASP A 194 -4.10 2.78 24.74
C ASP A 194 -2.57 2.92 24.87
N LEU A 195 -1.97 3.97 24.27
CA LEU A 195 -0.55 4.33 24.45
C LEU A 195 -0.29 5.18 25.71
N GLY A 196 -1.33 5.47 26.51
CA GLY A 196 -1.25 6.29 27.72
C GLY A 196 -1.48 7.79 27.52
N PHE A 197 -1.84 8.25 26.31
CA PHE A 197 -2.11 9.67 26.07
C PHE A 197 -3.54 10.05 26.43
N VAL A 198 -3.69 10.85 27.49
CA VAL A 198 -5.00 11.42 27.87
C VAL A 198 -5.42 12.48 26.84
N MET A 199 -6.62 12.30 26.25
CA MET A 199 -7.16 13.16 25.18
C MET A 199 -8.13 14.24 25.69
N GLY A 200 -8.60 14.15 26.94
CA GLY A 200 -9.53 15.10 27.58
C GLY A 200 -8.86 16.37 28.15
N LEU A 201 -9.68 17.35 28.57
CA LEU A 201 -9.26 18.69 29.03
C LEU A 201 -8.41 18.74 30.32
N ASN A 202 -8.17 17.63 31.00
CA ASN A 202 -7.35 17.59 32.21
C ASN A 202 -6.14 16.67 32.00
N GLY A 203 -5.21 17.12 31.15
CA GLY A 203 -3.86 16.56 31.09
C GLY A 203 -3.05 16.97 32.33
N ARG A 204 -3.44 16.49 33.50
CA ARG A 204 -2.55 16.34 34.65
C ARG A 204 -2.60 14.87 35.03
N SER A 205 -1.45 14.23 34.90
CA SER A 205 -1.19 12.92 35.49
C SER A 205 -1.71 12.93 36.94
N LEU A 206 -2.58 11.97 37.27
CA LEU A 206 -2.82 11.64 38.67
C LEU A 206 -1.57 10.91 39.15
N ARG A 207 -0.71 11.73 39.77
CA ARG A 207 0.44 11.45 40.66
C ARG A 207 0.95 10.02 40.74
#